data_AF-A0A376MHR2-F1
#
_entry.id   AF-A0A376MHR2-F1
#
_cell.length_a   1.000
_cell.length_b   1.000
_cell.length_c   1.000
_cell.angle_alpha   90.00
_cell.angle_beta   90.00
_cell.angle_gamma   90.00
#
_symmetry.space_group_name_H-M   'P 1'
#
loop_
_entity.id
_entity.type
_entity.pdbx_description
1 polymer ?
#
loop_
_entity_poly.entity_id
_entity_poly.type
_entity_poly.pdbx_seq_one_letter_code
_entity_poly.pdbx_strand_id
1 'polypeptide(L)'
;MSLNYGRKLNALSKVFIDDLMQALSDLNRPEIRCIILRAPSGSKVFSAGHDIHELPSGGRDPLSYDDPLRQITRMIQKFPKPIISMVEGSVWGGAFEMIMSSDLIIAASTSTFSMTPVNLGVRITWSAFTT
;
A
#
# COMPACT_ATOMS: atom_id res chain seq x y z
N MET A 1 2.79 12.50 3.80
CA MET A 1 2.75 12.38 2.33
C MET A 1 1.35 11.96 1.89
N SER A 2 0.92 12.40 0.70
CA SER A 2 -0.42 12.13 0.17
C SER A 2 -0.36 11.25 -1.08
N LEU A 3 -1.21 10.24 -1.16
CA LEU A 3 -1.37 9.36 -2.33
C LEU A 3 -2.05 10.15 -3.45
N ASN A 4 -1.30 10.59 -4.46
CA ASN A 4 -1.85 11.43 -5.54
C ASN A 4 -1.96 10.67 -6.87
N TYR A 5 -2.81 9.64 -6.90
CA TYR A 5 -3.04 8.83 -8.09
C TYR A 5 -4.54 8.54 -8.30
N GLY A 6 -5.36 9.56 -8.04
CA GLY A 6 -6.83 9.46 -8.03
C GLY A 6 -7.44 8.99 -9.36
N ARG A 7 -6.80 9.27 -10.51
CA ARG A 7 -7.26 8.80 -11.83
C ARG A 7 -7.32 7.28 -11.96
N LYS A 8 -6.54 6.56 -11.15
CA LYS A 8 -6.57 5.10 -11.01
C LYS A 8 -6.94 4.66 -9.59
N LEU A 9 -7.67 5.50 -8.85
CA LEU A 9 -8.11 5.21 -7.48
C LEU A 9 -6.96 4.78 -6.54
N ASN A 10 -5.77 5.36 -6.73
CA ASN A 10 -4.54 5.00 -6.03
C ASN A 10 -4.22 3.49 -6.10
N ALA A 11 -4.50 2.84 -7.23
CA ALA A 11 -4.04 1.48 -7.50
C ALA A 11 -2.51 1.40 -7.37
N LEU A 12 -2.02 0.34 -6.74
CA LEU A 12 -0.62 0.06 -6.44
C LEU A 12 0.10 -0.45 -7.68
N SER A 13 0.10 0.36 -8.73
CA SER A 13 0.92 0.13 -9.92
C SER A 13 2.39 0.32 -9.60
N LYS A 14 3.27 -0.31 -10.40
CA LYS A 14 4.72 -0.17 -10.26
C LYS A 14 5.16 1.29 -10.22
N VAL A 15 4.68 2.11 -11.16
CA VAL A 15 5.04 3.53 -11.22
C VAL A 15 4.65 4.27 -9.93
N PHE A 16 3.46 3.98 -9.40
CA PHE A 16 2.99 4.63 -8.18
C PHE A 16 3.77 4.18 -6.93
N ILE A 17 4.12 2.90 -6.85
CA ILE A 17 4.96 2.37 -5.78
C ILE A 17 6.38 2.92 -5.86
N ASP A 18 6.98 2.99 -7.05
CA ASP A 18 8.33 3.53 -7.25
C ASP A 18 8.39 5.00 -6.75
N ASP A 19 7.41 5.83 -7.11
CA ASP A 19 7.28 7.21 -6.62
C ASP A 19 7.11 7.27 -5.09
N LEU A 20 6.30 6.37 -4.51
CA LEU A 20 6.07 6.31 -3.07
C LEU A 20 7.34 5.91 -2.31
N MET A 21 8.08 4.92 -2.82
CA MET A 21 9.35 4.48 -2.26
C MET A 21 10.41 5.59 -2.35
N GLN A 22 10.49 6.29 -3.49
CA GLN A 22 11.40 7.42 -3.64
C GLN A 22 11.07 8.52 -2.61
N ALA A 23 9.79 8.86 -2.45
CA ALA A 23 9.36 9.84 -1.45
C ALA A 23 9.68 9.42 -0.01
N LEU A 24 9.54 8.13 0.33
CA LEU A 24 9.95 7.62 1.65
C LEU A 24 11.47 7.73 1.84
N SER A 25 12.24 7.36 0.83
CA SER A 25 13.70 7.48 0.85
C SER A 25 14.14 8.93 1.08
N ASP A 26 13.52 9.86 0.34
CA ASP A 26 13.83 11.29 0.45
C ASP A 26 13.49 11.87 1.83
N LEU A 27 12.50 11.30 2.52
CA LEU A 27 12.10 11.70 3.88
C LEU A 27 12.91 11.02 4.98
N ASN A 28 13.86 10.13 4.66
CA ASN A 28 14.75 9.54 5.64
C ASN A 28 15.87 10.51 6.05
N ARG A 29 15.48 11.60 6.70
CA ARG A 29 16.37 12.67 7.18
C ARG A 29 16.28 12.84 8.69
N PRO A 30 17.32 13.34 9.38
CA PRO A 30 17.32 13.49 10.84
C PRO A 30 16.20 14.39 11.40
N GLU A 31 15.80 15.42 10.65
CA GLU A 31 14.75 16.36 11.00
C GLU A 31 13.34 15.76 10.92
N ILE A 32 13.16 14.69 10.14
CA ILE A 32 11.89 13.98 10.03
C ILE A 32 11.79 12.94 11.14
N ARG A 33 10.70 12.98 11.89
CA ARG A 33 10.48 12.09 13.06
C ARG A 33 9.36 11.09 12.90
N CYS A 34 8.39 11.37 12.03
CA CYS A 34 7.22 10.52 11.80
C CYS A 34 6.71 10.78 10.37
N ILE A 35 6.20 9.74 9.73
CA ILE A 35 5.58 9.82 8.41
C ILE A 35 4.09 9.54 8.56
N ILE A 36 3.27 10.27 7.83
CA ILE A 36 1.84 9.98 7.69
C ILE A 36 1.56 9.66 6.22
N LEU A 37 1.01 8.48 5.94
CA LEU A 37 0.46 8.08 4.65
C LEU A 37 -1.03 8.42 4.63
N ARG A 38 -1.50 9.17 3.64
CA ARG A 38 -2.93 9.52 3.54
C ARG A 38 -3.39 9.60 2.10
N ALA A 39 -4.68 9.40 1.85
CA ALA A 39 -5.31 9.85 0.61
C ALA A 39 -5.64 11.37 0.69
N PRO A 40 -5.92 12.03 -0.46
CA PRO A 40 -6.45 13.38 -0.48
C PRO A 40 -7.73 13.48 0.34
N SER A 41 -7.97 14.61 1.00
CA SER A 41 -9.18 14.80 1.82
C SER A 41 -10.45 14.58 0.98
N GLY A 42 -11.44 13.88 1.53
CA GLY A 42 -12.69 13.58 0.81
C GLY A 42 -12.58 12.42 -0.19
N SER A 43 -11.49 11.66 -0.16
CA SER A 43 -11.33 10.48 -1.02
C SER A 43 -12.34 9.40 -0.65
N LYS A 44 -13.15 8.96 -1.63
CA LYS A 44 -14.06 7.81 -1.47
C LYS A 44 -13.29 6.48 -1.41
N VAL A 45 -12.16 6.40 -2.11
CA VAL A 45 -11.29 5.23 -2.16
C VAL A 45 -9.90 5.65 -1.68
N PHE A 46 -9.42 5.03 -0.61
CA PHE A 46 -8.04 5.23 -0.14
C PHE A 46 -7.05 4.66 -1.14
N SER A 47 -7.24 3.37 -1.49
CA SER A 47 -6.55 2.69 -2.58
C SER A 47 -7.33 1.45 -3.01
N ALA A 48 -7.40 1.24 -4.33
CA ALA A 48 -8.04 0.09 -4.96
C ALA A 48 -7.20 -1.21 -4.87
N GLY A 49 -6.01 -1.17 -4.26
CA GLY A 49 -5.13 -2.33 -4.14
C GLY A 49 -4.25 -2.53 -5.37
N HIS A 50 -3.82 -3.77 -5.61
CA HIS A 50 -2.90 -4.11 -6.70
C HIS A 50 -3.51 -3.75 -8.07
N ASP A 51 -2.71 -3.18 -8.99
CA ASP A 51 -3.20 -2.91 -10.34
C ASP A 51 -3.39 -4.24 -11.08
N ILE A 52 -4.64 -4.64 -11.29
CA ILE A 52 -5.00 -5.92 -11.92
C ILE A 52 -4.41 -6.07 -13.33
N HIS A 53 -4.10 -4.97 -14.00
CA HIS A 53 -3.51 -4.98 -15.34
C HIS A 53 -2.01 -5.31 -15.32
N GLU A 54 -1.35 -5.19 -14.15
CA GLU A 54 0.07 -5.51 -13.96
C GLU A 54 0.28 -6.94 -13.43
N LEU A 55 -0.80 -7.66 -13.11
CA LEU A 55 -0.72 -9.07 -12.73
C LEU A 55 -0.18 -9.90 -13.91
N PRO A 56 0.83 -10.76 -13.67
CA PRO A 56 1.42 -11.54 -14.74
C PRO A 56 0.43 -12.56 -15.31
N SER A 57 0.45 -12.69 -16.63
CA SER A 57 -0.24 -13.77 -17.34
C SER A 57 0.64 -15.03 -17.43
N GLY A 58 0.01 -16.21 -17.47
CA GLY A 58 0.70 -17.45 -17.82
C GLY A 58 1.47 -18.16 -16.71
N GLY A 59 0.91 -18.26 -15.50
CA GLY A 59 1.40 -19.18 -14.45
C GLY A 59 2.65 -18.74 -13.70
N ARG A 60 3.12 -17.50 -13.89
CA ARG A 60 4.15 -16.90 -13.05
C ARG A 60 3.54 -16.46 -11.72
N ASP A 61 4.36 -16.47 -10.66
CA ASP A 61 3.95 -15.98 -9.35
C ASP A 61 3.63 -14.48 -9.41
N PRO A 62 2.37 -14.06 -9.16
CA PRO A 62 1.97 -12.66 -9.16
C PRO A 62 2.54 -11.86 -8.00
N LEU A 63 3.06 -12.50 -6.96
CA LEU A 63 3.59 -11.85 -5.76
C LEU A 63 5.04 -12.26 -5.52
N SER A 64 5.83 -12.22 -6.60
CA SER A 64 7.27 -12.47 -6.56
C SER A 64 7.99 -11.53 -5.59
N TYR A 65 9.24 -11.86 -5.21
CA TYR A 65 9.98 -11.05 -4.24
C TYR A 65 10.14 -9.57 -4.67
N ASP A 66 10.27 -9.32 -5.98
CA ASP A 66 10.44 -7.98 -6.56
C ASP A 66 9.12 -7.31 -6.96
N ASP A 67 7.99 -7.93 -6.62
CA ASP A 67 6.68 -7.33 -6.81
C ASP A 67 6.57 -5.98 -6.07
N PRO A 68 5.98 -4.93 -6.69
CA PRO A 68 5.88 -3.61 -6.07
C PRO A 68 5.24 -3.64 -4.68
N LEU A 69 4.19 -4.44 -4.47
CA LEU A 69 3.55 -4.53 -3.15
C LEU A 69 4.51 -5.15 -2.12
N ARG A 70 5.30 -6.17 -2.49
CA ARG A 70 6.30 -6.75 -1.58
C ARG A 70 7.44 -5.78 -1.27
N GLN A 71 7.85 -4.96 -2.23
CA GLN A 71 8.92 -3.98 -2.03
C GLN A 71 8.50 -2.88 -1.05
N ILE A 72 7.31 -2.30 -1.23
CA ILE A 72 6.83 -1.23 -0.35
C ILE A 72 6.57 -1.73 1.07
N THR A 73 5.98 -2.92 1.26
CA THR A 73 5.71 -3.44 2.62
C THR A 73 7.00 -3.67 3.39
N ARG A 74 8.02 -4.27 2.76
CA ARG A 74 9.35 -4.42 3.37
C ARG A 74 10.01 -3.07 3.67
N MET A 75 9.84 -2.08 2.79
CA MET A 75 10.40 -0.75 3.00
C MET A 75 9.73 -0.07 4.20
N ILE A 76 8.41 -0.16 4.33
CA ILE A 76 7.65 0.38 5.46
C ILE A 76 8.11 -0.28 6.77
N GLN A 77 8.15 -1.61 6.82
CA GLN A 77 8.55 -2.37 8.03
C GLN A 77 9.99 -2.08 8.49
N LYS A 78 10.90 -1.81 7.55
CA LYS A 78 12.32 -1.53 7.85
C LYS A 78 12.61 -0.04 7.99
N PHE A 79 11.61 0.82 7.84
CA PHE A 79 11.82 2.26 7.87
C PHE A 79 12.22 2.70 9.30
N PRO A 80 13.26 3.53 9.48
CA PRO A 80 13.79 3.84 10.82
C PRO A 80 12.93 4.84 11.62
N LYS A 81 11.72 5.16 11.14
CA LYS A 81 10.83 6.18 11.71
C LYS A 81 9.40 5.65 11.68
N PRO A 82 8.55 5.98 12.66
CA PRO A 82 7.16 5.58 12.65
C PRO A 82 6.43 6.05 11.38
N ILE A 83 5.67 5.13 10.78
CA ILE A 83 4.78 5.36 9.64
C ILE A 83 3.34 5.13 10.11
N ILE A 84 2.52 6.17 10.00
CA ILE A 84 1.10 6.15 10.36
C ILE A 84 0.27 6.16 9.08
N SER A 85 -0.61 5.18 8.92
CA SER A 85 -1.62 5.17 7.86
C SER A 85 -2.88 5.91 8.33
N MET A 86 -3.11 7.11 7.79
CA MET A 86 -4.30 7.91 8.06
C MET A 86 -5.34 7.68 6.95
N VAL A 87 -6.34 6.85 7.24
CA VAL A 87 -7.25 6.26 6.26
C VAL A 87 -8.57 7.02 6.18
N GLU A 88 -8.89 7.47 4.98
CA GLU A 88 -10.20 8.01 4.60
C GLU A 88 -10.65 7.29 3.31
N GLY A 89 -11.90 6.80 3.29
CA GLY A 89 -12.45 6.00 2.19
C GLY A 89 -12.20 4.49 2.32
N SER A 90 -12.48 3.75 1.25
CA SER A 90 -12.35 2.29 1.21
C SER A 90 -10.93 1.81 0.87
N VAL A 91 -10.47 0.74 1.51
CA VAL A 91 -9.16 0.08 1.32
C VAL A 91 -9.36 -1.35 0.81
N TRP A 92 -8.66 -1.74 -0.26
CA TRP A 92 -8.87 -3.01 -0.95
C TRP A 92 -7.59 -3.85 -1.13
N GLY A 93 -7.66 -5.14 -0.84
CA GLY A 93 -6.66 -6.15 -1.19
C GLY A 93 -5.24 -5.78 -0.74
N GLY A 94 -4.33 -5.63 -1.71
CA GLY A 94 -2.93 -5.25 -1.45
C GLY A 94 -2.76 -3.94 -0.69
N ALA A 95 -3.70 -2.99 -0.79
CA ALA A 95 -3.65 -1.77 -0.01
C ALA A 95 -3.92 -2.03 1.48
N PHE A 96 -4.75 -3.03 1.80
CA PHE A 96 -4.97 -3.44 3.17
C PHE A 96 -3.70 -4.05 3.77
N GLU A 97 -3.00 -4.90 3.02
CA GLU A 97 -1.67 -5.39 3.43
C GLU A 97 -0.66 -4.24 3.63
N MET A 98 -0.64 -3.28 2.70
CA MET A 98 0.26 -2.12 2.80
C MET A 98 0.03 -1.33 4.10
N ILE A 99 -1.21 -0.99 4.45
CA ILE A 99 -1.47 -0.26 5.71
C ILE A 99 -1.24 -1.14 6.93
N MET A 100 -1.45 -2.47 6.85
CA MET A 100 -1.15 -3.41 7.93
C MET A 100 0.35 -3.55 8.19
N SER A 101 1.20 -3.23 7.20
CA SER A 101 2.66 -3.18 7.37
C SER A 101 3.15 -1.89 8.04
N SER A 102 2.28 -0.89 8.23
CA SER A 102 2.61 0.37 8.92
C SER A 102 2.49 0.24 10.45
N ASP A 103 3.14 1.14 11.20
CA ASP A 103 3.21 1.05 12.67
C ASP A 103 1.86 1.35 13.35
N LEU A 104 1.09 2.30 12.80
CA LEU A 104 -0.23 2.67 13.31
C LEU A 104 -1.22 2.96 12.19
N ILE A 105 -2.49 2.64 12.43
CA ILE A 105 -3.59 2.96 11.53
C ILE A 105 -4.60 3.84 12.29
N ILE A 106 -4.87 5.03 11.75
CA ILE A 106 -5.91 5.94 12.24
C ILE A 106 -6.92 6.10 11.11
N ALA A 107 -8.18 5.75 11.35
CA ALA A 107 -9.17 5.66 10.29
C ALA A 107 -10.42 6.50 10.57
N ALA A 108 -10.99 7.10 9.53
CA ALA A 108 -12.30 7.75 9.60
C ALA A 108 -13.39 6.71 9.94
N SER A 109 -14.44 7.12 10.66
CA SER A 109 -15.56 6.23 11.02
C SER A 109 -16.31 5.66 9.81
N THR A 110 -16.15 6.29 8.64
CA THR A 110 -16.74 5.89 7.35
C THR A 110 -15.83 5.01 6.50
N SER A 111 -14.60 4.74 6.96
CA SER A 111 -13.65 3.89 6.23
C SER A 111 -14.09 2.44 6.24
N THR A 112 -13.74 1.71 5.18
CA THR A 112 -14.04 0.28 5.03
C THR A 112 -12.82 -0.46 4.53
N PHE A 113 -12.68 -1.71 4.94
CA PHE A 113 -11.50 -2.53 4.66
C PHE A 113 -11.93 -3.88 4.09
N SER A 114 -11.30 -4.30 3.01
CA SER A 114 -11.60 -5.57 2.36
C SER A 114 -10.33 -6.27 1.89
N MET A 115 -10.18 -7.54 2.25
CA MET A 115 -9.16 -8.43 1.71
C MET A 115 -9.78 -9.27 0.59
N THR A 116 -9.34 -9.07 -0.66
CA THR A 116 -10.01 -9.60 -1.87
C THR A 116 -9.24 -10.66 -2.70
N PRO A 117 -8.24 -11.40 -2.19
CA PRO A 117 -7.46 -12.35 -2.98
C PRO A 117 -8.33 -13.47 -3.58
N VAL A 118 -9.32 -13.94 -2.82
CA VAL A 118 -10.23 -15.03 -3.21
C VAL A 118 -11.14 -14.62 -4.37
N ASN A 119 -11.50 -13.34 -4.47
CA ASN A 119 -12.34 -12.82 -5.55
C ASN A 119 -11.64 -12.87 -6.91
N LEU A 120 -10.30 -12.87 -6.90
CA LEU A 120 -9.47 -12.89 -8.10
C LEU A 120 -8.78 -14.26 -8.34
N GLY A 121 -9.00 -15.23 -7.46
CA GLY A 121 -8.30 -16.52 -7.51
C GLY A 121 -6.79 -16.41 -7.29
N VAL A 122 -6.32 -15.32 -6.68
CA VAL A 122 -4.89 -15.05 -6.48
C VAL A 122 -4.41 -15.77 -5.22
N ARG A 123 -3.33 -16.53 -5.34
CA ARG A 123 -2.64 -17.14 -4.19
C ARG A 123 -1.79 -16.08 -3.51
N ILE A 124 -2.06 -15.82 -2.24
CA ILE A 124 -1.24 -14.90 -1.44
C ILE A 124 0.02 -15.61 -0.93
N THR A 125 1.15 -14.92 -0.99
CA THR A 125 2.43 -15.36 -0.42
C THR A 125 2.40 -15.34 1.11
N TRP A 126 3.04 -16.32 1.75
CA TRP A 126 3.11 -16.46 3.21
C TRP A 126 3.54 -15.18 3.94
N SER A 127 4.42 -14.38 3.32
CA SER A 127 4.89 -13.10 3.88
C SER A 127 3.79 -12.10 4.20
N ALA A 128 2.62 -12.19 3.57
CA ALA A 128 1.48 -11.33 3.90
C ALA A 128 0.83 -11.66 5.26
N PHE A 129 1.12 -12.83 5.85
CA PHE A 129 0.55 -13.29 7.11
C PHE A 129 1.53 -13.19 8.29
N THR A 130 2.77 -12.77 8.04
CA THR A 130 3.82 -12.67 9.05
C THR A 130 4.38 -11.26 9.07
N THR A 131 4.28 -10.60 10.21
CA THR A 131 4.94 -9.32 10.51
C THR A 131 6.42 -9.50 10.79
#